data_AF-A0A948XYC1-F1
#
_entry.id   AF-A0A948XYC1-F1
#
_cell.length_a   1.000
_cell.length_b   1.000
_cell.length_c   1.000
_cell.angle_alpha   90.00
_cell.angle_beta   90.00
_cell.angle_gamma   90.00
#
_symmetry.space_group_name_H-M   'P 1'
#
loop_
_entity.id
_entity.type
_entity.pdbx_description
1 polymer ?
#
loop_
_entity_poly.entity_id
_entity_poly.type
_entity_poly.pdbx_seq_one_letter_code
_entity_poly.pdbx_strand_id
1 'polypeptide(L)'
;MNKVNIKIKKGECSPNQIADNLKVDLREDLNAKKRQPFKRWLFLFIALFLLVLIFTVCQNTFFSDKTSFNRLIPKEAVVFGLIDQASLYNQTAPFCQNALSKMGGYFNQANLDIQNDFQPLFKQEAAFILMPSNSETSFPFAVIFKKNQPSSEVERILSKIEPKLKEDYNFSTEKYRQIKTTFLRPISSVSGALPDLYAYAQIDGYFIICNSKKTIEAFIDSIID
;
A
#
# COMPACT_ATOMS: atom_id res chain seq x y z
N MET A 1 74.62 70.69 -48.89
CA MET A 1 73.86 71.41 -49.94
C MET A 1 72.54 71.87 -49.36
N ASN A 2 72.17 73.11 -49.69
CA ASN A 2 71.21 73.97 -49.00
C ASN A 2 69.73 73.66 -49.29
N LYS A 3 68.88 73.85 -48.28
CA LYS A 3 67.71 74.76 -48.35
C LYS A 3 67.30 75.23 -46.95
N VAL A 4 66.93 76.51 -46.88
CA VAL A 4 66.84 77.39 -45.71
C VAL A 4 65.37 77.65 -45.34
N ASN A 5 65.10 77.79 -44.03
CA ASN A 5 63.98 78.45 -43.30
C ASN A 5 62.53 78.06 -43.66
N ILE A 6 61.56 78.06 -42.74
CA ILE A 6 60.96 79.23 -42.08
C ILE A 6 60.19 78.79 -40.81
N LYS A 7 60.26 79.58 -39.74
CA LYS A 7 59.40 79.53 -38.54
C LYS A 7 57.98 80.01 -38.84
N ILE A 8 56.94 79.36 -38.33
CA ILE A 8 55.73 80.07 -37.81
C ILE A 8 55.21 79.34 -36.56
N LYS A 9 54.89 80.13 -35.54
CA LYS A 9 54.29 79.75 -34.26
C LYS A 9 52.91 80.43 -34.16
N LYS A 10 52.03 79.86 -33.33
CA LYS A 10 50.76 80.37 -32.75
C LYS A 10 49.48 80.11 -33.52
N GLY A 11 48.46 79.74 -32.75
CA GLY A 11 47.06 80.00 -33.07
C GLY A 11 46.11 79.04 -32.38
N GLU A 12 45.65 79.40 -31.18
CA GLU A 12 44.57 78.76 -30.42
C GLU A 12 43.18 79.02 -31.04
N CYS A 13 42.18 78.33 -30.45
CA CYS A 13 40.73 78.57 -30.45
C CYS A 13 39.86 77.96 -31.57
N SER A 14 39.27 76.78 -31.27
CA SER A 14 37.88 76.58 -30.78
C SER A 14 36.72 77.33 -31.48
N PRO A 15 35.44 76.93 -31.31
CA PRO A 15 34.76 75.63 -31.43
C PRO A 15 33.51 75.73 -32.36
N ASN A 16 32.67 74.68 -32.34
CA ASN A 16 31.23 74.68 -32.66
C ASN A 16 30.78 74.60 -34.13
N GLN A 17 30.28 73.42 -34.55
CA GLN A 17 28.83 73.08 -34.66
C GLN A 17 28.60 71.94 -35.69
N ILE A 18 27.76 70.98 -35.29
CA ILE A 18 26.60 70.39 -36.04
C ILE A 18 26.88 69.89 -37.46
N ALA A 19 26.45 68.74 -37.96
CA ALA A 19 25.89 67.47 -37.52
C ALA A 19 25.89 66.60 -38.80
N ASP A 20 25.43 65.38 -38.68
CA ASP A 20 24.74 64.66 -39.75
C ASP A 20 25.58 64.05 -40.89
N ASN A 21 25.63 62.72 -40.79
CA ASN A 21 25.27 61.78 -41.85
C ASN A 21 26.39 61.12 -42.68
N LEU A 22 26.36 59.78 -42.60
CA LEU A 22 26.94 58.78 -43.50
C LEU A 22 28.46 58.59 -43.45
N LYS A 23 28.87 57.58 -42.67
CA LYS A 23 29.49 56.38 -43.25
C LYS A 23 29.40 55.22 -42.27
N VAL A 24 28.43 54.35 -42.56
CA VAL A 24 28.34 53.00 -42.04
C VAL A 24 29.43 52.18 -42.73
N ASP A 25 30.28 51.50 -41.96
CA ASP A 25 31.00 50.33 -42.46
C ASP A 25 30.80 49.16 -41.49
N LEU A 26 30.29 48.07 -42.05
CA LEU A 26 29.79 46.86 -41.40
C LEU A 26 30.68 45.70 -41.86
N ARG A 27 31.78 45.41 -41.15
CA ARG A 27 32.54 44.13 -41.13
C ARG A 27 33.24 44.02 -39.77
N GLU A 28 32.69 43.22 -38.86
CA GLU A 28 33.10 41.82 -38.59
C GLU A 28 34.26 41.70 -37.58
N ASP A 29 33.86 41.44 -36.32
CA ASP A 29 34.45 40.48 -35.38
C ASP A 29 33.63 40.61 -34.07
N LEU A 30 32.47 39.96 -33.87
CA LEU A 30 32.18 38.53 -33.93
C LEU A 30 33.29 37.67 -33.30
N ASN A 31 33.44 37.73 -31.96
CA ASN A 31 33.39 36.56 -31.07
C ASN A 31 33.95 36.85 -29.66
N ALA A 32 33.10 37.37 -28.77
CA ALA A 32 33.28 37.18 -27.33
C ALA A 32 31.93 37.05 -26.63
N LYS A 33 31.08 36.14 -27.11
CA LYS A 33 29.95 35.66 -26.30
C LYS A 33 30.53 34.91 -25.10
N LYS A 34 30.62 35.57 -23.93
CA LYS A 34 30.76 34.92 -22.63
C LYS A 34 29.71 33.82 -22.55
N ARG A 35 30.12 32.57 -22.74
CA ARG A 35 29.25 31.40 -22.62
C ARG A 35 28.84 31.30 -21.15
N GLN A 36 27.68 31.86 -20.82
CA GLN A 36 26.97 31.59 -19.57
C GLN A 36 26.92 30.06 -19.37
N PRO A 37 27.24 29.53 -18.18
CA PRO A 37 27.40 28.09 -17.97
C PRO A 37 26.03 27.42 -17.81
N PHE A 38 25.15 27.60 -18.79
CA PHE A 38 23.82 27.00 -18.83
C PHE A 38 23.89 25.47 -18.67
N LYS A 39 24.98 24.86 -19.15
CA LYS A 39 25.26 23.42 -18.96
C LYS A 39 25.50 23.00 -17.50
N ARG A 40 26.06 23.87 -16.64
CA ARG A 40 26.28 23.56 -15.22
C ARG A 40 24.96 23.61 -14.44
N TRP A 41 24.11 24.58 -14.76
CA TRP A 41 22.78 24.69 -14.17
C TRP A 41 21.86 23.56 -14.65
N LEU A 42 21.90 23.23 -15.94
CA LEU A 42 21.18 22.07 -16.48
C LEU A 42 21.61 20.77 -15.79
N PHE A 43 22.93 20.58 -15.59
CA PHE A 43 23.45 19.41 -14.85
C PHE A 43 22.96 19.38 -13.40
N LEU A 44 22.95 20.51 -12.70
CA LEU A 44 22.40 20.61 -11.34
C LEU A 44 20.91 20.29 -11.29
N PHE A 45 20.12 20.77 -12.26
CA PHE A 45 18.69 20.44 -12.36
C PHE A 45 18.46 18.96 -12.65
N ILE A 46 19.23 18.36 -13.56
CA ILE A 46 19.14 16.92 -13.87
C ILE A 46 19.55 16.09 -12.65
N ALA A 47 20.63 16.48 -11.96
CA ALA A 47 21.10 15.79 -10.77
C ALA A 47 20.07 15.88 -9.63
N LEU A 48 19.49 17.05 -9.40
CA LEU A 48 18.43 17.24 -8.41
C LEU A 48 17.17 16.45 -8.77
N PHE A 49 16.79 16.44 -10.04
CA PHE A 49 15.65 15.66 -10.52
C PHE A 49 15.88 14.15 -10.33
N LEU A 50 17.08 13.66 -10.65
CA LEU A 50 17.47 12.27 -10.36
C LEU A 50 17.46 11.97 -8.86
N LEU A 51 17.92 12.90 -8.01
CA LEU A 51 17.94 12.72 -6.56
C LEU A 51 16.51 12.66 -6.00
N VAL A 52 15.62 13.53 -6.47
CA VAL A 52 14.19 13.48 -6.14
C VAL A 52 13.61 12.18 -6.62
N LEU A 53 13.86 11.76 -7.87
CA LEU A 53 13.31 10.53 -8.45
C LEU A 53 13.82 9.27 -7.73
N ILE A 54 15.10 9.24 -7.35
CA ILE A 54 15.67 8.18 -6.50
C ILE A 54 15.02 8.23 -5.12
N PHE A 55 14.78 9.40 -4.54
CA PHE A 55 14.10 9.52 -3.26
C PHE A 55 12.63 9.08 -3.33
N THR A 56 11.89 9.40 -4.40
CA THR A 56 10.52 8.91 -4.60
C THR A 56 10.50 7.41 -4.86
N VAL A 57 11.43 6.88 -5.66
CA VAL A 57 11.54 5.44 -5.91
C VAL A 57 11.94 4.71 -4.63
N CYS A 58 12.94 5.20 -3.88
CA CYS A 58 13.34 4.65 -2.59
C CYS A 58 12.22 4.77 -1.56
N GLN A 59 11.45 5.87 -1.52
CA GLN A 59 10.26 5.92 -0.66
C GLN A 59 9.24 4.89 -1.11
N ASN A 60 8.96 4.77 -2.41
CA ASN A 60 7.98 3.81 -2.91
C ASN A 60 8.44 2.36 -2.77
N THR A 61 9.74 2.06 -2.74
CA THR A 61 10.26 0.67 -2.60
C THR A 61 10.67 0.32 -1.18
N PHE A 62 11.03 1.30 -0.34
CA PHE A 62 11.51 1.10 1.04
C PHE A 62 10.43 1.43 2.09
N PHE A 63 9.48 2.31 1.77
CA PHE A 63 8.23 2.54 2.51
C PHE A 63 7.01 1.89 1.84
N SER A 64 7.16 1.12 0.75
CA SER A 64 6.18 0.07 0.46
C SER A 64 6.20 -0.84 1.67
N ASP A 65 5.20 -0.68 2.52
CA ASP A 65 4.93 -1.54 3.65
C ASP A 65 5.25 -2.97 3.24
N LYS A 66 6.32 -3.53 3.83
CA LYS A 66 6.35 -4.97 4.08
C LYS A 66 5.01 -5.23 4.72
N THR A 67 4.09 -5.81 3.95
CA THR A 67 2.66 -5.86 4.26
C THR A 67 2.51 -6.15 5.74
N SER A 68 1.60 -5.47 6.45
CA SER A 68 1.44 -5.66 7.91
C SER A 68 1.26 -7.14 8.30
N PHE A 69 0.94 -7.99 7.32
CA PHE A 69 0.76 -9.42 7.41
C PHE A 69 2.05 -10.25 7.23
N ASN A 70 3.14 -9.72 6.67
CA ASN A 70 4.38 -10.47 6.39
C ASN A 70 5.01 -11.12 7.62
N ARG A 71 4.81 -10.57 8.83
CA ARG A 71 5.27 -11.16 10.09
C ARG A 71 4.38 -12.29 10.59
N LEU A 72 3.17 -12.40 10.04
CA LEU A 72 2.13 -13.34 10.46
C LEU A 72 2.08 -14.59 9.57
N ILE A 73 2.76 -14.58 8.42
CA ILE A 73 2.73 -15.68 7.46
C ILE A 73 3.62 -16.81 8.01
N PRO A 74 3.06 -17.98 8.37
CA PRO A 74 3.87 -19.13 8.77
C PRO A 74 4.81 -19.51 7.64
N LYS A 75 6.02 -19.96 7.97
CA LYS A 75 7.05 -20.28 6.98
C LYS A 75 6.61 -21.37 6.00
N GLU A 76 5.67 -22.19 6.43
CA GLU A 76 5.14 -23.32 5.68
C GLU A 76 4.07 -22.91 4.67
N ALA A 77 3.60 -21.64 4.68
CA ALA A 77 2.55 -21.16 3.78
C ALA A 77 2.90 -21.38 2.31
N VAL A 78 1.94 -21.94 1.56
CA VAL A 78 2.08 -22.26 0.13
C VAL A 78 1.65 -21.09 -0.74
N VAL A 79 0.59 -20.38 -0.33
CA VAL A 79 0.06 -19.21 -1.05
C VAL A 79 -0.20 -18.09 -0.05
N PHE A 80 0.16 -16.88 -0.44
CA PHE A 80 -0.22 -15.64 0.23
C PHE A 80 -0.86 -14.70 -0.79
N GLY A 81 -2.02 -14.18 -0.46
CA GLY A 81 -2.71 -13.17 -1.26
C GLY A 81 -3.25 -12.07 -0.36
N LEU A 82 -3.08 -10.82 -0.79
CA LEU A 82 -3.80 -9.70 -0.20
C LEU A 82 -5.14 -9.55 -0.89
N ILE A 83 -6.17 -9.32 -0.09
CA ILE A 83 -7.53 -9.10 -0.51
C ILE A 83 -7.91 -7.69 -0.09
N ASP A 84 -8.21 -6.83 -1.06
CA ASP A 84 -8.97 -5.61 -0.78
C ASP A 84 -10.41 -6.01 -0.44
N GLN A 85 -10.83 -5.79 0.80
CA GLN A 85 -12.13 -6.20 1.30
C GLN A 85 -13.26 -5.51 0.54
N ALA A 86 -13.11 -4.24 0.19
CA ALA A 86 -14.15 -3.51 -0.55
C ALA A 86 -14.35 -4.12 -1.95
N SER A 87 -13.25 -4.43 -2.62
CA SER A 87 -13.26 -5.13 -3.90
C SER A 87 -13.78 -6.56 -3.80
N LEU A 88 -13.46 -7.30 -2.73
CA LEU A 88 -13.93 -8.69 -2.55
C LEU A 88 -15.46 -8.75 -2.58
N TYR A 89 -16.15 -7.91 -1.81
CA TYR A 89 -17.62 -7.96 -1.76
C TYR A 89 -18.24 -7.63 -3.12
N ASN A 90 -17.74 -6.62 -3.80
CA ASN A 90 -18.24 -6.22 -5.12
C ASN A 90 -17.96 -7.27 -6.20
N GLN A 91 -16.79 -7.92 -6.14
CA GLN A 91 -16.37 -8.94 -7.12
C GLN A 91 -16.99 -10.31 -6.85
N THR A 92 -17.35 -10.62 -5.60
CA THR A 92 -17.93 -11.92 -5.23
C THR A 92 -19.46 -11.91 -5.23
N ALA A 93 -20.10 -10.73 -5.19
CA ALA A 93 -21.55 -10.59 -5.35
C ALA A 93 -22.15 -11.32 -6.57
N PRO A 94 -21.51 -11.35 -7.77
CA PRO A 94 -22.03 -12.08 -8.93
C PRO A 94 -21.80 -13.58 -8.86
N PHE A 95 -20.69 -14.04 -8.26
CA PHE A 95 -20.23 -15.44 -8.32
C PHE A 95 -20.64 -16.28 -7.10
N CYS A 96 -20.94 -15.64 -5.97
CA CYS A 96 -21.22 -16.30 -4.70
C CYS A 96 -22.60 -15.98 -4.14
N GLN A 97 -23.63 -15.83 -4.99
CA GLN A 97 -25.01 -15.65 -4.51
C GLN A 97 -25.45 -16.72 -3.50
N ASN A 98 -24.88 -17.93 -3.49
CA ASN A 98 -25.24 -18.99 -2.54
C ASN A 98 -24.36 -19.07 -1.27
N ALA A 99 -23.07 -18.73 -1.36
CA ALA A 99 -22.15 -18.78 -0.20
C ALA A 99 -22.18 -17.46 0.59
N LEU A 100 -22.19 -16.32 -0.10
CA LEU A 100 -22.41 -15.02 0.52
C LEU A 100 -23.85 -14.85 0.99
N SER A 101 -24.85 -15.53 0.41
CA SER A 101 -26.21 -15.48 0.96
C SER A 101 -26.36 -16.23 2.26
N LYS A 102 -25.57 -17.28 2.52
CA LYS A 102 -25.55 -17.92 3.84
C LYS A 102 -24.88 -17.02 4.87
N MET A 103 -23.69 -16.51 4.57
CA MET A 103 -22.99 -15.59 5.48
C MET A 103 -23.79 -14.30 5.69
N GLY A 104 -24.21 -13.65 4.60
CA GLY A 104 -25.13 -12.51 4.61
C GLY A 104 -26.47 -12.85 5.27
N GLY A 105 -26.92 -14.09 5.16
CA GLY A 105 -28.10 -14.62 5.85
C GLY A 105 -27.96 -14.55 7.37
N TYR A 106 -26.84 -15.02 7.93
CA TYR A 106 -26.58 -14.92 9.37
C TYR A 106 -26.46 -13.46 9.83
N PHE A 107 -25.80 -12.60 9.06
CA PHE A 107 -25.71 -11.17 9.36
C PHE A 107 -27.09 -10.50 9.34
N ASN A 108 -27.90 -10.75 8.31
CA ASN A 108 -29.25 -10.22 8.19
C ASN A 108 -30.17 -10.72 9.31
N GLN A 109 -30.09 -12.01 9.66
CA GLN A 109 -30.83 -12.59 10.80
C GLN A 109 -30.43 -11.97 12.15
N ALA A 110 -29.18 -11.50 12.26
CA ALA A 110 -28.68 -10.78 13.43
C ALA A 110 -28.96 -9.26 13.37
N ASN A 111 -29.69 -8.79 12.34
CA ASN A 111 -29.92 -7.38 12.05
C ASN A 111 -28.62 -6.57 11.96
N LEU A 112 -27.66 -7.12 11.22
CA LEU A 112 -26.36 -6.53 10.95
C LEU A 112 -26.12 -6.46 9.45
N ASP A 113 -25.43 -5.42 9.04
CA ASP A 113 -24.97 -5.22 7.67
C ASP A 113 -23.46 -5.43 7.58
N ILE A 114 -23.01 -6.26 6.63
CA ILE A 114 -21.59 -6.59 6.51
C ILE A 114 -20.74 -5.35 6.20
N GLN A 115 -21.23 -4.43 5.35
CA GLN A 115 -20.48 -3.26 4.92
C GLN A 115 -20.43 -2.17 5.99
N ASN A 116 -21.51 -2.00 6.75
CA ASN A 116 -21.66 -0.93 7.72
C ASN A 116 -21.29 -1.35 9.16
N ASP A 117 -21.48 -2.61 9.54
CA ASP A 117 -21.23 -3.08 10.91
C ASP A 117 -19.96 -3.93 11.03
N PHE A 118 -19.58 -4.71 10.01
CA PHE A 118 -18.44 -5.64 10.10
C PHE A 118 -17.17 -5.09 9.46
N GLN A 119 -17.25 -4.66 8.20
CA GLN A 119 -16.10 -4.17 7.46
C GLN A 119 -15.37 -3.00 8.16
N PRO A 120 -16.05 -2.02 8.79
CA PRO A 120 -15.38 -0.89 9.44
C PRO A 120 -14.57 -1.28 10.68
N LEU A 121 -14.79 -2.49 11.22
CA LEU A 121 -14.01 -3.03 12.33
C LEU A 121 -12.56 -3.34 11.93
N PHE A 122 -12.31 -3.52 10.64
CA PHE A 122 -11.03 -3.94 10.10
C PHE A 122 -10.44 -2.89 9.16
N LYS A 123 -9.14 -2.99 8.88
CA LYS A 123 -8.49 -2.22 7.81
C LYS A 123 -9.02 -2.70 6.46
N GLN A 124 -8.77 -1.93 5.40
CA GLN A 124 -9.30 -2.25 4.06
C GLN A 124 -8.74 -3.56 3.49
N GLU A 125 -7.53 -3.94 3.86
CA GLU A 125 -6.89 -5.16 3.40
C GLU A 125 -7.09 -6.32 4.38
N ALA A 126 -7.33 -7.51 3.84
CA ALA A 126 -7.24 -8.79 4.54
C ALA A 126 -6.19 -9.67 3.85
N ALA A 127 -5.59 -10.61 4.58
CA ALA A 127 -4.71 -11.60 4.00
C ALA A 127 -5.43 -12.94 3.89
N PHE A 128 -5.31 -13.60 2.73
CA PHE A 128 -5.63 -15.00 2.55
C PHE A 128 -4.34 -15.80 2.47
N ILE A 129 -4.27 -16.87 3.26
CA ILE A 129 -3.11 -17.74 3.32
C ILE A 129 -3.57 -19.18 3.13
N LEU A 130 -2.94 -19.88 2.19
CA LEU A 130 -3.09 -21.32 2.02
C LEU A 130 -1.91 -22.03 2.66
N MET A 131 -2.20 -22.97 3.54
CA MET A 131 -1.23 -23.83 4.22
C MET A 131 -1.12 -25.17 3.49
N PRO A 132 -0.02 -25.91 3.68
CA PRO A 132 0.11 -27.25 3.12
C PRO A 132 -0.92 -28.17 3.77
N SER A 133 -1.37 -29.18 3.02
CA SER A 133 -2.33 -30.16 3.52
C SER A 133 -1.88 -30.77 4.84
N ASN A 134 -2.83 -31.07 5.71
CA ASN A 134 -2.57 -31.63 7.01
C ASN A 134 -3.55 -32.79 7.31
N SER A 135 -3.40 -33.41 8.48
CA SER A 135 -4.23 -34.55 8.88
C SER A 135 -5.72 -34.21 9.10
N GLU A 136 -6.08 -32.93 9.16
CA GLU A 136 -7.46 -32.46 9.40
C GLU A 136 -8.16 -32.06 8.11
N THR A 137 -7.43 -31.49 7.14
CA THR A 137 -8.00 -31.06 5.86
C THR A 137 -6.96 -31.02 4.75
N SER A 138 -7.40 -31.35 3.52
CA SER A 138 -6.58 -31.31 2.31
C SER A 138 -6.31 -29.88 1.84
N PHE A 139 -7.14 -28.91 2.22
CA PHE A 139 -7.01 -27.50 1.85
C PHE A 139 -7.12 -26.59 3.08
N PRO A 140 -6.10 -26.56 3.97
CA PRO A 140 -6.13 -25.68 5.12
C PRO A 140 -5.84 -24.24 4.69
N PHE A 141 -6.73 -23.32 5.05
CA PHE A 141 -6.59 -21.90 4.76
C PHE A 141 -6.84 -21.05 5.99
N ALA A 142 -6.34 -19.82 5.95
CA ALA A 142 -6.69 -18.77 6.90
C ALA A 142 -6.98 -17.45 6.19
N VAL A 143 -7.92 -16.70 6.76
CA VAL A 143 -8.19 -15.30 6.43
C VAL A 143 -7.87 -14.48 7.66
N ILE A 144 -7.01 -13.48 7.49
CA ILE A 144 -6.56 -12.60 8.57
C ILE A 144 -7.05 -11.19 8.29
N PHE A 145 -7.76 -10.64 9.25
CA PHE A 145 -8.20 -9.26 9.24
C PHE A 145 -7.39 -8.47 10.26
N LYS A 146 -6.79 -7.36 9.82
CA LYS A 146 -6.16 -6.41 10.75
C LYS A 146 -7.23 -5.52 11.34
N LYS A 147 -7.34 -5.49 12.67
CA LYS A 147 -8.32 -4.67 13.38
C LYS A 147 -8.02 -3.19 13.21
N ASN A 148 -9.09 -2.44 12.95
CA ASN A 148 -9.12 -0.98 12.96
C ASN A 148 -9.80 -0.46 14.24
N GLN A 149 -10.70 -1.25 14.83
CA GLN A 149 -11.41 -0.96 16.08
C GLN A 149 -10.92 -1.87 17.23
N PRO A 150 -11.19 -1.51 18.50
CA PRO A 150 -10.85 -2.35 19.66
C PRO A 150 -11.51 -3.73 19.61
N SER A 151 -10.89 -4.72 20.27
CA SER A 151 -11.42 -6.10 20.36
C SER A 151 -12.86 -6.17 20.88
N SER A 152 -13.24 -5.25 21.77
CA SER A 152 -14.60 -5.16 22.33
C SER A 152 -15.66 -4.89 21.26
N GLU A 153 -15.35 -4.15 20.20
CA GLU A 153 -16.27 -3.91 19.10
C GLU A 153 -16.45 -5.15 18.23
N VAL A 154 -15.38 -5.91 18.01
CA VAL A 154 -15.45 -7.21 17.33
C VAL A 154 -16.28 -8.19 18.15
N GLU A 155 -16.05 -8.26 19.46
CA GLU A 155 -16.84 -9.10 20.39
C GLU A 155 -18.32 -8.71 20.41
N ARG A 156 -18.62 -7.41 20.35
CA ARG A 156 -20.01 -6.92 20.25
C ARG A 156 -20.70 -7.47 19.00
N ILE A 157 -20.04 -7.45 17.84
CA ILE A 157 -20.61 -8.02 16.61
C ILE A 157 -20.71 -9.55 16.70
N LEU A 158 -19.67 -10.24 17.19
CA LEU A 158 -19.69 -11.69 17.37
C LEU A 158 -20.83 -12.13 18.31
N SER A 159 -21.08 -11.42 19.41
CA SER A 159 -22.16 -11.75 20.35
C SER A 159 -23.56 -11.71 19.74
N LYS A 160 -23.75 -10.97 18.63
CA LYS A 160 -25.01 -10.92 17.88
C LYS A 160 -25.12 -12.03 16.83
N ILE A 161 -24.00 -12.41 16.21
CA ILE A 161 -23.95 -13.39 15.11
C ILE A 161 -23.85 -14.82 15.64
N GLU A 162 -23.06 -15.06 16.70
CA GLU A 162 -22.85 -16.39 17.28
C GLU A 162 -24.15 -17.12 17.63
N PRO A 163 -25.20 -16.47 18.21
CA PRO A 163 -26.48 -17.13 18.44
C PRO A 163 -27.13 -17.67 17.16
N LYS A 164 -26.98 -16.97 16.03
CA LYS A 164 -27.51 -17.40 14.73
C LYS A 164 -26.70 -18.54 14.14
N LEU A 165 -25.38 -18.47 14.25
CA LEU A 165 -24.51 -19.57 13.84
C LEU A 165 -24.74 -20.84 14.67
N LYS A 166 -25.10 -20.73 15.95
CA LYS A 166 -25.39 -21.89 16.82
C LYS A 166 -26.60 -22.72 16.36
N GLU A 167 -27.44 -22.18 15.49
CA GLU A 167 -28.56 -22.92 14.90
C GLU A 167 -28.04 -24.01 13.92
N ASP A 168 -26.88 -23.80 13.30
CA ASP A 168 -26.29 -24.70 12.30
C ASP A 168 -24.94 -25.32 12.71
N TYR A 169 -24.30 -24.80 13.77
CA TYR A 169 -22.97 -25.20 14.21
C TYR A 169 -22.90 -25.48 15.71
N ASN A 170 -22.15 -26.53 16.07
CA ASN A 170 -21.71 -26.79 17.42
C ASN A 170 -20.49 -25.93 17.74
N PHE A 171 -20.60 -25.13 18.80
CA PHE A 171 -19.53 -24.27 19.28
C PHE A 171 -18.75 -24.96 20.38
N SER A 172 -17.42 -24.89 20.30
CA SER A 172 -16.52 -25.24 21.39
C SER A 172 -15.44 -24.18 21.52
N THR A 173 -14.88 -24.02 22.71
CA THR A 173 -13.85 -23.03 22.97
C THR A 173 -12.70 -23.70 23.68
N GLU A 174 -11.48 -23.45 23.19
CA GLU A 174 -10.26 -23.90 23.84
C GLU A 174 -9.31 -22.71 24.02
N LYS A 175 -8.35 -22.84 24.94
CA LYS A 175 -7.26 -21.89 25.10
C LYS A 175 -5.97 -22.54 24.62
N TYR A 176 -5.28 -21.90 23.68
CA TYR A 176 -3.95 -22.29 23.22
C TYR A 176 -3.00 -21.10 23.41
N ARG A 177 -1.87 -21.29 24.11
CA ARG A 177 -0.96 -20.21 24.52
C ARG A 177 -1.67 -18.96 25.07
N GLN A 178 -2.66 -19.15 25.95
CA GLN A 178 -3.51 -18.11 26.55
C GLN A 178 -4.49 -17.39 25.59
N ILE A 179 -4.44 -17.69 24.29
CA ILE A 179 -5.39 -17.19 23.30
C ILE A 179 -6.64 -18.05 23.31
N LYS A 180 -7.81 -17.40 23.45
CA LYS A 180 -9.12 -18.03 23.31
C LYS A 180 -9.41 -18.28 21.83
N THR A 181 -9.59 -19.54 21.47
CA THR A 181 -9.97 -19.97 20.12
C THR A 181 -11.36 -20.59 20.17
N THR A 182 -12.25 -20.13 19.29
CA THR A 182 -13.57 -20.71 19.13
C THR A 182 -13.60 -21.59 17.89
N PHE A 183 -14.12 -22.79 18.05
CA PHE A 183 -14.28 -23.79 17.01
C PHE A 183 -15.75 -23.99 16.69
N LEU A 184 -16.09 -24.02 15.40
CA LEU A 184 -17.42 -24.28 14.88
C LEU A 184 -17.39 -25.57 14.07
N ARG A 185 -18.21 -26.53 14.47
CA ARG A 185 -18.41 -27.79 13.73
C ARG A 185 -19.83 -27.82 13.18
N PRO A 186 -20.06 -28.03 11.87
CA PRO A 186 -21.40 -28.13 11.33
C PRO A 186 -22.21 -29.22 12.06
N ILE A 187 -23.47 -28.95 12.42
CA ILE A 187 -24.36 -29.94 13.04
C ILE A 187 -24.72 -31.04 12.04
N SER A 188 -24.93 -30.64 10.78
CA SER A 188 -25.21 -31.54 9.67
C SER A 188 -24.02 -31.53 8.71
N SER A 189 -23.30 -32.66 8.62
CA SER A 189 -22.23 -32.81 7.63
C SER A 189 -22.84 -32.88 6.23
N VAL A 190 -22.68 -31.82 5.43
CA VAL A 190 -22.95 -31.90 3.99
C VAL A 190 -21.79 -32.67 3.38
N SER A 191 -22.09 -33.82 2.76
CA SER A 191 -21.09 -34.77 2.26
C SER A 191 -19.99 -34.11 1.44
N GLY A 192 -18.74 -34.28 1.89
CA GLY A 192 -17.51 -34.32 1.07
C GLY A 192 -16.92 -33.01 0.54
N ALA A 193 -17.60 -31.87 0.64
CA ALA A 193 -17.14 -30.62 0.00
C ALA A 193 -16.81 -29.48 0.96
N LEU A 194 -17.30 -29.50 2.20
CA LEU A 194 -17.08 -28.42 3.17
C LEU A 194 -16.14 -28.90 4.29
N PRO A 195 -15.27 -28.01 4.81
CA PRO A 195 -14.47 -28.30 6.00
C PRO A 195 -15.35 -28.73 7.19
N ASP A 196 -14.93 -29.78 7.88
CA ASP A 196 -15.61 -30.30 9.08
C ASP A 196 -15.39 -29.43 10.32
N LEU A 197 -14.50 -28.43 10.22
CA LEU A 197 -14.12 -27.54 11.30
C LEU A 197 -13.81 -26.15 10.75
N TYR A 198 -14.36 -25.13 11.40
CA TYR A 198 -13.90 -23.75 11.30
C TYR A 198 -13.41 -23.29 12.67
N ALA A 199 -12.45 -22.38 12.69
CA ALA A 199 -11.96 -21.77 13.91
C ALA A 199 -11.74 -20.28 13.72
N TYR A 200 -11.98 -19.50 14.76
CA TYR A 200 -11.56 -18.11 14.81
C TYR A 200 -10.93 -17.75 16.15
N ALA A 201 -10.01 -16.79 16.11
CA ALA A 201 -9.36 -16.22 17.28
C ALA A 201 -9.06 -14.73 17.08
N GLN A 202 -9.01 -13.99 18.19
CA GLN A 202 -8.47 -12.63 18.23
C GLN A 202 -7.11 -12.66 18.90
N ILE A 203 -6.08 -12.15 18.22
CA ILE A 203 -4.69 -12.16 18.68
C ILE A 203 -4.10 -10.79 18.41
N ASP A 204 -3.67 -10.08 19.45
CA ASP A 204 -3.17 -8.70 19.37
C ASP A 204 -4.09 -7.80 18.52
N GLY A 205 -3.57 -7.30 17.40
CA GLY A 205 -4.26 -6.45 16.44
C GLY A 205 -5.00 -7.19 15.33
N TYR A 206 -5.18 -8.51 15.42
CA TYR A 206 -5.71 -9.35 14.35
C TYR A 206 -6.94 -10.16 14.76
N PHE A 207 -7.79 -10.43 13.78
CA PHE A 207 -8.85 -11.41 13.83
C PHE A 207 -8.60 -12.45 12.74
N ILE A 208 -8.47 -13.71 13.13
CA ILE A 208 -8.09 -14.80 12.25
C ILE A 208 -9.25 -15.78 12.16
N ILE A 209 -9.61 -16.17 10.94
CA ILE A 209 -10.56 -17.23 10.64
C ILE A 209 -9.84 -18.30 9.83
N CYS A 210 -10.04 -19.57 10.13
CA CYS A 210 -9.45 -20.67 9.38
C CYS A 210 -10.35 -21.91 9.43
N ASN A 211 -9.95 -22.97 8.73
CA ASN A 211 -10.69 -24.23 8.63
C ASN A 211 -9.94 -25.44 9.23
N SER A 212 -8.97 -25.21 10.12
CA SER A 212 -8.19 -26.27 10.76
C SER A 212 -7.60 -25.78 12.09
N LYS A 213 -7.58 -26.66 13.09
CA LYS A 213 -6.97 -26.39 14.40
C LYS A 213 -5.45 -26.24 14.26
N LYS A 214 -4.79 -27.12 13.51
CA LYS A 214 -3.35 -26.96 13.22
C LYS A 214 -3.01 -25.62 12.59
N THR A 215 -3.87 -25.13 11.70
CA THR A 215 -3.67 -23.83 11.06
C THR A 215 -3.74 -22.69 12.07
N ILE A 216 -4.77 -22.61 12.91
CA ILE A 216 -4.87 -21.52 13.91
C ILE A 216 -3.73 -21.56 14.92
N GLU A 217 -3.31 -22.75 15.35
CA GLU A 217 -2.18 -22.92 16.26
C GLU A 217 -0.87 -22.42 15.64
N ALA A 218 -0.60 -22.73 14.37
CA ALA A 218 0.57 -22.21 13.65
C ALA A 218 0.57 -20.68 13.53
N PHE A 219 -0.60 -20.06 13.33
CA PHE A 219 -0.72 -18.61 13.35
C PHE A 219 -0.52 -18.02 14.76
N ILE A 220 -1.06 -18.65 15.80
CA ILE A 220 -0.82 -18.23 17.19
C ILE A 220 0.67 -18.28 17.50
N ASP A 221 1.35 -19.37 17.14
CA ASP A 221 2.78 -19.54 17.34
C ASP A 221 3.58 -18.47 16.58
N SER A 222 3.26 -18.22 15.31
CA SER A 222 3.94 -17.21 14.49
C SER A 222 3.75 -15.76 14.97
N ILE A 223 2.71 -15.47 15.77
CA ILE A 223 2.43 -14.12 16.26
C ILE A 223 3.07 -13.88 17.63
N ILE A 224 3.12 -14.93 18.47
CA ILE A 224 3.66 -14.85 19.83
C ILE A 224 5.19 -14.97 19.85
N ASP A 225 5.78 -15.76 18.94
CA ASP A 225 7.23 -16.01 18.84
C ASP A 225 7.98 -14.89 18.07
#